data_AF-A0A6P0V3T5-F1
#
_entry.id   AF-A0A6P0V3T5-F1
#
_cell.length_a   1.000
_cell.length_b   1.000
_cell.length_c   1.000
_cell.angle_alpha   90.00
_cell.angle_beta   90.00
_cell.angle_gamma   90.00
#
_symmetry.space_group_name_H-M   'P 1'
#
loop_
_entity.id
_entity.type
_entity.pdbx_description
1 polymer ?
#
loop_
_entity_poly.entity_id
_entity_poly.type
_entity_poly.pdbx_seq_one_letter_code
_entity_poly.pdbx_strand_id
1 'polypeptide(L)'
;MSSLAEHHVVLLSTEDEATSDLNFKTMYQVPKKYVLQAISMARVFQDAIEPEDLRFNFEKALEIVGNHKNMAVVSTLNQSIVKQSVQVSAMVNEVMELLKNMIGVVLEEGTPTYKKFKGAIEGGFTNLNKDKDSAWIFWSKDTANKTTYTYNILFAIANQSTGAVMVAAPIGLTIEVDVDKEKVLFFTTKDKSNYSVTVQSMNVVEPLTS
;
A
#
# COMPACT_ATOMS: atom_id res chain seq x y z
N MET A 1 -11.27 -23.34 -29.49
CA MET A 1 -10.28 -22.26 -29.48
C MET A 1 -10.96 -21.01 -28.92
N SER A 2 -10.84 -20.78 -27.61
CA SER A 2 -11.42 -19.60 -26.96
C SER A 2 -10.40 -18.48 -27.04
N SER A 3 -10.72 -17.44 -27.81
CA SER A 3 -10.00 -16.18 -27.82
C SER A 3 -10.06 -15.57 -26.41
N LEU A 4 -8.91 -15.49 -25.74
CA LEU A 4 -8.71 -14.72 -24.52
C LEU A 4 -8.87 -13.25 -24.90
N ALA A 5 -10.07 -12.72 -24.70
CA ALA A 5 -10.29 -11.29 -24.72
C ALA A 5 -9.45 -10.68 -23.59
N GLU A 6 -8.29 -10.14 -23.93
CA GLU A 6 -7.51 -9.22 -23.11
C GLU A 6 -8.43 -8.05 -22.74
N HIS A 7 -9.10 -8.18 -21.59
CA HIS A 7 -9.78 -7.05 -20.99
C HIS A 7 -8.68 -6.05 -20.63
N HIS A 8 -8.66 -4.90 -21.30
CA HIS A 8 -7.71 -3.82 -21.06
C HIS A 8 -7.79 -3.38 -19.59
N VAL A 9 -6.95 -3.98 -18.75
CA VAL A 9 -6.73 -3.58 -17.37
C VAL A 9 -5.93 -2.29 -17.43
N VAL A 10 -6.52 -1.20 -16.91
CA VAL A 10 -5.79 0.05 -16.79
C VAL A 10 -4.94 -0.08 -15.54
N LEU A 11 -3.64 0.12 -15.73
CA LEU A 11 -2.65 0.15 -14.67
C LEU A 11 -2.25 1.61 -14.50
N LEU A 12 -2.82 2.26 -13.50
CA LEU A 12 -2.46 3.62 -13.11
C LEU A 12 -1.66 3.55 -11.82
N SER A 13 -0.48 4.17 -11.86
CA SER A 13 0.29 4.58 -10.69
C SER A 13 0.22 6.10 -10.70
N THR A 14 -0.33 6.71 -9.66
CA THR A 14 -0.35 8.18 -9.54
C THR A 14 1.02 8.64 -9.03
N GLU A 15 2.01 8.66 -9.92
CA GLU A 15 3.34 9.23 -9.64
C GLU A 15 3.39 10.74 -9.90
N ASP A 16 2.38 11.29 -10.60
CA ASP A 16 2.30 12.72 -10.91
C ASP A 16 1.72 13.52 -9.73
N GLU A 17 2.57 14.30 -9.07
CA GLU A 17 2.27 15.20 -7.95
C GLU A 17 1.19 16.27 -8.26
N ALA A 18 0.83 16.48 -9.53
CA ALA A 18 0.03 17.64 -9.94
C ALA A 18 -1.50 17.46 -9.87
N THR A 19 -2.04 16.26 -9.58
CA THR A 19 -3.51 16.05 -9.66
C THR A 19 -4.14 15.11 -8.62
N SER A 20 -3.37 14.62 -7.64
CA SER A 20 -3.91 13.71 -6.61
C SER A 20 -3.75 14.30 -5.21
N ASP A 21 -4.83 14.83 -4.64
CA ASP A 21 -4.95 15.24 -3.22
C ASP A 21 -4.88 14.06 -2.22
N LEU A 22 -4.23 12.96 -2.61
CA LEU A 22 -4.17 11.74 -1.82
C LEU A 22 -2.78 11.59 -1.20
N ASN A 23 -2.75 11.33 0.10
CA ASN A 23 -1.54 10.95 0.82
C ASN A 23 -1.27 9.45 0.74
N PHE A 24 -1.61 8.84 -0.40
CA PHE A 24 -1.37 7.44 -0.71
C PHE A 24 -0.66 7.31 -2.05
N LYS A 25 0.30 6.40 -2.13
CA LYS A 25 0.77 5.87 -3.41
C LYS A 25 -0.28 4.90 -3.94
N THR A 26 -1.13 5.36 -4.85
CA THR A 26 -2.26 4.56 -5.32
C THR A 26 -1.89 3.68 -6.51
N MET A 27 -2.34 2.42 -6.47
CA MET A 27 -2.22 1.48 -7.59
C MET A 27 -3.59 0.91 -7.93
N TYR A 28 -4.04 1.19 -9.15
CA TYR A 28 -5.29 0.67 -9.68
C TYR A 28 -5.01 -0.47 -10.65
N GLN A 29 -5.66 -1.61 -10.42
CA GLN A 29 -5.72 -2.72 -11.35
C GLN A 29 -7.18 -3.09 -11.61
N VAL A 30 -7.80 -2.30 -12.47
CA VAL A 30 -9.24 -2.39 -12.75
C VAL A 30 -9.51 -2.24 -14.26
N PRO A 31 -10.58 -2.87 -14.79
CA PRO A 31 -11.11 -2.54 -16.10
C PRO A 31 -11.43 -1.05 -16.20
N LYS A 32 -11.25 -0.47 -17.39
CA LYS A 32 -11.47 0.98 -17.64
C LYS A 32 -12.80 1.51 -17.09
N LYS A 33 -13.89 0.73 -17.21
CA LYS A 33 -15.22 1.11 -16.72
C LYS A 33 -15.32 1.31 -15.21
N TYR A 34 -14.40 0.74 -14.43
CA TYR A 34 -14.41 0.82 -12.97
C TYR A 34 -13.34 1.76 -12.40
N VAL A 35 -12.61 2.51 -13.24
CA VAL A 35 -11.55 3.43 -12.77
C VAL A 35 -12.12 4.51 -11.85
N LEU A 36 -13.28 5.09 -12.17
CA LEU A 36 -13.91 6.10 -11.32
C LEU A 36 -14.33 5.54 -9.96
N GLN A 37 -14.84 4.30 -9.94
CA GLN A 37 -15.13 3.61 -8.68
C GLN A 37 -13.86 3.42 -7.85
N ALA A 38 -12.75 3.00 -8.46
CA ALA A 38 -11.48 2.83 -7.75
C ALA A 38 -10.94 4.15 -7.16
N ILE A 39 -11.04 5.25 -7.91
CA ILE A 39 -10.67 6.59 -7.42
C ILE A 39 -11.59 7.02 -6.26
N SER A 40 -12.90 6.80 -6.39
CA SER A 40 -13.86 7.12 -5.33
C SER A 40 -13.57 6.32 -4.06
N MET A 41 -13.31 5.02 -4.21
CA MET A 41 -12.97 4.14 -3.10
C MET A 41 -11.65 4.56 -2.44
N ALA A 42 -10.64 4.98 -3.21
CA ALA A 42 -9.40 5.50 -2.65
C ALA A 42 -9.60 6.79 -1.84
N ARG A 43 -10.45 7.70 -2.33
CA ARG A 43 -10.78 8.97 -1.65
C ARG A 43 -11.46 8.76 -0.31
N VAL A 44 -12.27 7.71 -0.15
CA VAL A 44 -12.88 7.37 1.15
C VAL A 44 -11.80 7.15 2.23
N PHE A 45 -10.67 6.54 1.87
CA PHE A 45 -9.59 6.28 2.83
C PHE A 45 -8.67 7.47 3.07
N GLN A 46 -8.75 8.55 2.26
CA GLN A 46 -7.97 9.76 2.50
C GLN A 46 -8.29 10.35 3.88
N ASP A 47 -9.55 10.29 4.28
CA ASP A 47 -9.99 10.76 5.60
C ASP A 47 -9.37 9.95 6.75
N ALA A 48 -8.83 8.75 6.48
CA ALA A 48 -8.12 7.96 7.48
C ALA A 48 -6.64 8.36 7.64
N ILE A 49 -6.12 9.31 6.86
CA ILE A 49 -4.78 9.86 7.05
C ILE A 49 -4.84 11.01 8.03
N GLU A 50 -3.99 10.96 9.07
CA GLU A 50 -3.85 12.07 10.00
C GLU A 50 -3.16 13.26 9.33
N PRO A 51 -3.72 14.48 9.41
CA PRO A 51 -3.18 15.64 8.69
C PRO A 51 -1.84 16.13 9.27
N GLU A 52 -1.53 15.79 10.53
CA GLU A 52 -0.32 16.29 11.22
C GLU A 52 0.93 15.47 10.93
N ASP A 53 0.81 14.14 10.86
CA ASP A 53 1.95 13.22 10.72
C ASP A 53 1.80 12.23 9.55
N LEU A 54 0.77 12.43 8.72
CA LEU A 54 0.40 11.57 7.59
C LEU A 54 0.33 10.08 7.96
N ARG A 55 0.12 9.75 9.23
CA ARG A 55 -0.02 8.36 9.66
C ARG A 55 -1.41 7.85 9.27
N PHE A 56 -1.46 6.63 8.78
CA PHE A 56 -2.73 5.93 8.62
C PHE A 56 -3.36 5.62 9.98
N ASN A 57 -4.51 6.21 10.25
CA ASN A 57 -5.32 5.90 11.43
C ASN A 57 -6.23 4.70 11.15
N PHE A 58 -5.76 3.54 11.60
CA PHE A 58 -6.44 2.26 11.42
C PHE A 58 -7.86 2.22 12.03
N GLU A 59 -8.06 2.80 13.22
CA GLU A 59 -9.38 2.83 13.88
C GLU A 59 -10.36 3.73 13.12
N LYS A 60 -9.89 4.90 12.68
CA LYS A 60 -10.68 5.83 11.86
C LYS A 60 -11.06 5.21 10.51
N ALA A 61 -10.14 4.45 9.89
CA ALA A 61 -10.45 3.71 8.68
C ALA A 61 -11.56 2.66 8.89
N LEU A 62 -11.56 1.95 10.03
CA LEU A 62 -12.63 1.01 10.37
C LEU A 62 -13.97 1.72 10.56
N GLU A 63 -13.97 2.87 11.22
CA GLU A 63 -15.17 3.70 11.40
C GLU A 63 -15.71 4.21 10.06
N ILE A 64 -14.85 4.71 9.18
CA ILE A 64 -15.20 5.18 7.83
C ILE A 64 -15.90 4.07 7.05
N VAL A 65 -15.31 2.87 7.02
CA VAL A 65 -15.89 1.72 6.30
C VAL A 65 -17.19 1.26 6.97
N GLY A 66 -17.23 1.20 8.31
CA GLY A 66 -18.42 0.81 9.07
C GLY A 66 -19.63 1.72 8.85
N ASN A 67 -19.40 2.99 8.53
CA ASN A 67 -20.43 3.97 8.21
C ASN A 67 -20.75 4.06 6.70
N HIS A 68 -19.98 3.38 5.83
CA HIS A 68 -20.14 3.45 4.39
C HIS A 68 -21.14 2.39 3.89
N LYS A 69 -22.19 2.83 3.18
CA LYS A 69 -23.34 1.97 2.81
C LYS A 69 -23.00 0.74 1.96
N ASN A 70 -21.96 0.86 1.12
CA ASN A 70 -21.64 -0.15 0.10
C ASN A 70 -20.28 -0.83 0.33
N MET A 71 -19.59 -0.53 1.43
CA MET A 71 -18.30 -1.14 1.72
C MET A 71 -18.41 -2.12 2.88
N ALA A 72 -17.60 -3.17 2.84
CA ALA A 72 -17.49 -4.12 3.94
C ALA A 72 -16.02 -4.48 4.18
N VAL A 73 -15.61 -4.53 5.44
CA VAL A 73 -14.32 -5.08 5.84
C VAL A 73 -14.41 -6.61 5.80
N VAL A 74 -13.54 -7.23 5.01
CA VAL A 74 -13.39 -8.69 4.92
C VAL A 74 -12.38 -9.20 5.94
N SER A 75 -11.27 -8.49 6.09
CA SER A 75 -10.19 -8.85 7.00
C SER A 75 -9.35 -7.62 7.35
N THR A 76 -8.55 -7.73 8.40
CA THR A 76 -7.70 -6.65 8.91
C THR A 76 -6.31 -7.15 9.27
N LEU A 77 -5.34 -6.24 9.22
CA LEU A 77 -3.96 -6.47 9.62
C LEU A 77 -3.49 -5.27 10.47
N ASN A 78 -2.98 -5.55 11.66
CA ASN A 78 -2.27 -4.59 12.50
C ASN A 78 -1.19 -5.36 13.26
N GLN A 79 0.01 -5.46 12.66
CA GLN A 79 1.10 -6.29 13.17
C GLN A 79 2.44 -5.60 13.01
N SER A 80 3.34 -5.85 13.96
CA SER A 80 4.72 -5.36 13.90
C SER A 80 5.70 -6.49 13.62
N ILE A 81 6.64 -6.25 12.70
CA ILE A 81 7.74 -7.13 12.36
C ILE A 81 9.02 -6.48 12.90
N VAL A 82 9.78 -7.21 13.71
CA VAL A 82 11.10 -6.77 14.20
C VAL A 82 12.14 -7.77 13.74
N LYS A 83 13.18 -7.29 13.05
CA LYS A 83 14.27 -8.13 12.54
C LYS A 83 15.60 -7.41 12.67
N GLN A 84 16.64 -8.18 12.95
CA GLN A 84 18.00 -7.70 13.07
C GLN A 84 18.86 -8.16 11.89
N SER A 85 19.74 -7.28 11.40
CA SER A 85 20.66 -7.54 10.28
C SER A 85 19.99 -8.16 9.05
N VAL A 86 18.76 -7.75 8.77
CA VAL A 86 17.92 -8.31 7.70
C VAL A 86 18.15 -7.54 6.41
N GLN A 87 18.17 -8.24 5.27
CA GLN A 87 18.18 -7.57 3.97
C GLN A 87 16.83 -6.90 3.72
N VAL A 88 16.83 -5.73 3.08
CA VAL A 88 15.60 -5.02 2.69
C VAL A 88 14.65 -5.94 1.92
N SER A 89 15.15 -6.71 0.95
CA SER A 89 14.34 -7.67 0.19
C SER A 89 13.62 -8.72 1.05
N ALA A 90 14.27 -9.18 2.14
CA ALA A 90 13.65 -10.12 3.07
C ALA A 90 12.57 -9.43 3.93
N MET A 91 12.78 -8.18 4.36
CA MET A 91 11.75 -7.41 5.05
C MET A 91 10.52 -7.15 4.15
N VAL A 92 10.74 -6.79 2.88
CA VAL A 92 9.68 -6.63 1.89
C VAL A 92 8.88 -7.93 1.71
N ASN A 93 9.55 -9.08 1.66
CA ASN A 93 8.87 -10.37 1.55
C ASN A 93 7.99 -10.66 2.77
N GLU A 94 8.47 -10.35 3.99
CA GLU A 94 7.69 -10.54 5.24
C GLU A 94 6.43 -9.65 5.25
N VAL A 95 6.55 -8.39 4.83
CA VAL A 95 5.39 -7.49 4.67
C VAL A 95 4.41 -8.04 3.63
N MET A 96 4.92 -8.50 2.47
CA MET A 96 4.09 -9.11 1.43
C MET A 96 3.39 -10.39 1.89
N GLU A 97 4.02 -11.19 2.74
CA GLU A 97 3.42 -12.39 3.31
C GLU A 97 2.25 -12.06 4.24
N LEU A 98 2.40 -11.05 5.12
CA LEU A 98 1.29 -10.55 5.94
C LEU A 98 0.12 -10.06 5.08
N LEU A 99 0.40 -9.26 4.05
CA LEU A 99 -0.62 -8.73 3.15
C LEU A 99 -1.29 -9.86 2.33
N LYS A 100 -0.53 -10.85 1.86
CA LYS A 100 -1.08 -12.02 1.16
C LYS A 100 -2.04 -12.80 2.06
N ASN A 101 -1.67 -13.02 3.32
CA ASN A 101 -2.53 -13.72 4.27
C ASN A 101 -3.83 -12.94 4.58
N MET A 102 -3.77 -11.60 4.56
CA MET A 102 -4.95 -10.74 4.74
C MET A 102 -5.84 -10.67 3.50
N ILE A 103 -5.27 -10.38 2.32
CA ILE A 103 -6.03 -10.14 1.07
C ILE A 103 -6.44 -11.46 0.39
N GLY A 104 -5.67 -12.53 0.56
CA GLY A 104 -5.95 -13.85 0.01
C GLY A 104 -5.61 -14.00 -1.47
N VAL A 105 -6.46 -14.72 -2.21
CA VAL A 105 -6.28 -15.15 -3.61
C VAL A 105 -5.93 -14.03 -4.60
N VAL A 106 -6.27 -12.79 -4.28
CA VAL A 106 -5.96 -11.62 -5.11
C VAL A 106 -4.45 -11.37 -5.22
N LEU A 107 -3.67 -11.77 -4.20
CA LEU A 107 -2.20 -11.65 -4.17
C LEU A 107 -1.49 -12.98 -4.41
N GLU A 108 -1.93 -13.73 -5.42
CA GLU A 108 -1.24 -14.95 -5.84
C GLU A 108 0.18 -14.65 -6.37
N GLU A 109 1.17 -15.37 -5.83
CA GLU A 109 2.57 -15.21 -6.21
C GLU A 109 2.81 -15.49 -7.70
N GLY A 110 3.74 -14.74 -8.29
CA GLY A 110 4.09 -14.86 -9.70
C GLY A 110 3.17 -14.09 -10.67
N THR A 111 1.98 -13.69 -10.22
CA THR A 111 1.07 -12.85 -11.03
C THR A 111 1.63 -11.44 -11.27
N PRO A 112 1.22 -10.76 -12.36
CA PRO A 112 1.56 -9.35 -12.57
C PRO A 112 1.11 -8.44 -11.42
N THR A 113 -0.04 -8.74 -10.80
CA THR A 113 -0.57 -8.05 -9.62
C THR A 113 0.42 -8.10 -8.46
N TYR A 114 0.82 -9.31 -8.09
CA TYR A 114 1.76 -9.54 -7.00
C TYR A 114 3.09 -8.80 -7.22
N LYS A 115 3.65 -8.87 -8.44
CA LYS A 115 4.91 -8.18 -8.78
C LYS A 115 4.81 -6.67 -8.62
N LYS A 116 3.69 -6.08 -9.05
CA LYS A 116 3.46 -4.63 -8.91
C LYS A 116 3.30 -4.21 -7.46
N PHE A 117 2.55 -4.99 -6.68
CA PHE A 117 2.31 -4.69 -5.27
C PHE A 117 3.60 -4.83 -4.48
N LYS A 118 4.37 -5.88 -4.74
CA LYS A 118 5.71 -6.04 -4.19
C LYS A 118 6.61 -4.85 -4.53
N GLY A 119 6.58 -4.37 -5.78
CA GLY A 119 7.35 -3.19 -6.19
C GLY A 119 6.93 -1.91 -5.45
N ALA A 120 5.64 -1.70 -5.21
CA ALA A 120 5.14 -0.57 -4.42
C ALA A 120 5.59 -0.65 -2.95
N ILE A 121 5.50 -1.84 -2.34
CA ILE A 121 6.01 -2.07 -0.98
C ILE A 121 7.53 -1.88 -0.92
N GLU A 122 8.28 -2.40 -1.89
CA GLU A 122 9.74 -2.23 -2.00
C GLU A 122 10.15 -0.76 -2.14
N GLY A 123 9.35 0.05 -2.84
CA GLY A 123 9.53 1.50 -2.93
C GLY A 123 9.38 2.21 -1.58
N GLY A 124 8.67 1.62 -0.62
CA GLY A 124 8.61 2.09 0.77
C GLY A 124 9.90 1.86 1.56
N PHE A 125 10.85 1.07 1.05
CA PHE A 125 12.12 0.78 1.72
C PHE A 125 13.35 1.21 0.90
N THR A 126 13.19 1.48 -0.39
CA THR A 126 14.29 1.70 -1.34
C THR A 126 13.99 2.87 -2.26
N ASN A 127 15.05 3.44 -2.85
CA ASN A 127 14.93 4.58 -3.78
C ASN A 127 14.21 5.80 -3.16
N LEU A 128 14.20 5.91 -1.83
CA LEU A 128 13.44 6.90 -1.08
C LEU A 128 13.89 8.34 -1.38
N ASN A 129 15.11 8.55 -1.86
CA ASN A 129 15.55 9.88 -2.33
C ASN A 129 14.66 10.47 -3.43
N LYS A 130 14.01 9.63 -4.26
CA LYS A 130 13.10 10.09 -5.31
C LYS A 130 11.73 10.46 -4.76
N ASP A 131 11.27 9.74 -3.75
CA ASP A 131 9.94 9.89 -3.17
C ASP A 131 9.94 10.80 -1.92
N LYS A 132 11.11 11.28 -1.46
CA LYS A 132 11.28 11.88 -0.11
C LYS A 132 10.39 13.07 0.21
N ASP A 133 9.93 13.77 -0.82
CA ASP A 133 9.08 14.97 -0.75
C ASP A 133 7.63 14.68 -1.23
N SER A 134 7.34 13.42 -1.59
CA SER A 134 6.03 13.00 -2.10
C SER A 134 4.98 12.89 -0.99
N ALA A 135 3.71 13.06 -1.35
CA ALA A 135 2.59 13.13 -0.41
C ALA A 135 2.32 11.84 0.40
N TRP A 136 2.92 10.71 0.02
CA TRP A 136 2.69 9.40 0.63
C TRP A 136 3.78 8.95 1.61
N ILE A 137 4.81 9.78 1.85
CA ILE A 137 5.86 9.52 2.84
C ILE A 137 5.95 10.68 3.84
N PHE A 138 6.16 10.36 5.12
CA PHE A 138 6.38 11.38 6.15
C PHE A 138 7.48 10.96 7.11
N TRP A 139 8.42 11.88 7.35
CA TRP A 139 9.57 11.67 8.22
C TRP A 139 9.26 12.20 9.63
N SER A 140 9.11 11.29 10.60
CA SER A 140 8.66 11.65 11.96
C SER A 140 9.81 12.05 12.88
N LYS A 141 10.82 11.19 12.99
CA LYS A 141 11.96 11.38 13.90
C LYS A 141 13.23 10.90 13.23
N ASP A 142 14.19 11.81 13.11
CA ASP A 142 15.52 11.53 12.59
C ASP A 142 16.55 11.87 13.66
N THR A 143 17.38 10.89 14.00
CA THR A 143 18.56 11.03 14.85
C THR A 143 19.77 10.49 14.10
N ALA A 144 20.97 10.73 14.61
CA ALA A 144 22.20 10.24 13.98
C ALA A 144 22.27 8.71 13.80
N ASN A 145 21.46 7.94 14.53
CA ASN A 145 21.48 6.47 14.53
C ASN A 145 20.11 5.84 14.28
N LYS A 146 19.10 6.64 13.92
CA LYS A 146 17.73 6.14 13.78
C LYS A 146 16.88 7.06 12.93
N THR A 147 16.14 6.47 12.01
CA THR A 147 15.16 7.15 11.17
C THR A 147 13.82 6.44 11.27
N THR A 148 12.78 7.23 11.50
CA THR A 148 11.39 6.77 11.59
C THR A 148 10.54 7.54 10.59
N TYR A 149 9.83 6.81 9.74
CA TYR A 149 8.95 7.39 8.73
C TYR A 149 7.70 6.54 8.52
N THR A 150 6.65 7.17 7.99
CA THR A 150 5.46 6.48 7.51
C THR A 150 5.47 6.43 5.99
N TYR A 151 4.89 5.37 5.43
CA TYR A 151 4.69 5.21 4.00
C TYR A 151 3.31 4.62 3.73
N ASN A 152 2.49 5.35 2.98
CA ASN A 152 1.09 5.01 2.76
C ASN A 152 0.87 4.53 1.32
N ILE A 153 0.28 3.36 1.17
CA ILE A 153 -0.01 2.73 -0.12
C ILE A 153 -1.49 2.41 -0.16
N LEU A 154 -2.13 2.56 -1.33
CA LEU A 154 -3.48 2.09 -1.53
C LEU A 154 -3.58 1.26 -2.79
N PHE A 155 -4.15 0.08 -2.62
CA PHE A 155 -4.40 -0.86 -3.70
C PHE A 155 -5.89 -0.90 -3.98
N ALA A 156 -6.30 -0.84 -5.25
CA ALA A 156 -7.66 -1.20 -5.67
C ALA A 156 -7.63 -2.14 -6.88
N ILE A 157 -8.32 -3.27 -6.76
CA ILE A 157 -8.30 -4.37 -7.71
C ILE A 157 -9.74 -4.77 -8.06
N ALA A 158 -10.00 -4.90 -9.35
CA ALA A 158 -11.18 -5.54 -9.88
C ALA A 158 -10.72 -6.41 -11.05
N ASN A 159 -10.80 -7.73 -10.91
CA ASN A 159 -10.41 -8.67 -11.95
C ASN A 159 -11.18 -9.99 -11.80
N GLN A 160 -10.80 -11.01 -12.56
CA GLN A 160 -11.49 -12.30 -12.51
C GLN A 160 -11.51 -12.91 -11.09
N SER A 161 -10.43 -12.72 -10.32
CA SER A 161 -10.31 -13.24 -8.95
C SER A 161 -11.17 -12.50 -7.94
N THR A 162 -11.61 -11.27 -8.22
CA THR A 162 -12.51 -10.49 -7.35
C THR A 162 -13.99 -10.65 -7.73
N GLY A 163 -14.29 -11.24 -8.89
CA GLY A 163 -15.66 -11.52 -9.32
C GLY A 163 -16.50 -10.24 -9.46
N ALA A 164 -17.55 -10.13 -8.64
CA ALA A 164 -18.53 -9.04 -8.71
C ALA A 164 -18.20 -7.84 -7.81
N VAL A 165 -17.05 -7.86 -7.13
CA VAL A 165 -16.62 -6.78 -6.24
C VAL A 165 -15.29 -6.18 -6.67
N MET A 166 -15.10 -4.93 -6.30
CA MET A 166 -13.79 -4.30 -6.19
C MET A 166 -13.23 -4.59 -4.80
N VAL A 167 -11.96 -4.94 -4.73
CA VAL A 167 -11.19 -5.07 -3.49
C VAL A 167 -10.31 -3.83 -3.36
N ALA A 168 -10.29 -3.18 -2.20
CA ALA A 168 -9.27 -2.22 -1.84
C ALA A 168 -8.52 -2.61 -0.57
N ALA A 169 -7.25 -2.23 -0.52
CA ALA A 169 -6.41 -2.35 0.65
C ALA A 169 -5.61 -1.06 0.87
N PRO A 170 -6.06 -0.15 1.75
CA PRO A 170 -5.20 0.89 2.29
C PRO A 170 -4.16 0.26 3.20
N ILE A 171 -2.91 0.70 3.11
CA ILE A 171 -1.77 0.17 3.85
C ILE A 171 -1.00 1.34 4.41
N GLY A 172 -0.91 1.41 5.74
CA GLY A 172 0.03 2.26 6.45
C GLY A 172 1.22 1.45 6.94
N LEU A 173 2.41 1.83 6.49
CA LEU A 173 3.66 1.32 7.04
C LEU A 173 4.22 2.36 8.00
N THR A 174 4.56 1.97 9.23
CA THR A 174 5.42 2.77 10.11
C THR A 174 6.76 2.04 10.21
N ILE A 175 7.80 2.63 9.64
CA ILE A 175 9.11 2.02 9.48
C ILE A 175 10.10 2.74 10.40
N GLU A 176 10.72 1.99 11.29
CA GLU A 176 11.88 2.40 12.07
C GLU A 176 13.09 1.59 11.61
N VAL A 177 14.20 2.29 11.35
CA VAL A 177 15.48 1.71 10.96
C VAL A 177 16.61 2.37 11.73
N ASP A 178 17.58 1.59 12.18
CA ASP A 178 18.72 2.03 13.00
C ASP A 178 19.85 2.68 12.19
N VAL A 179 19.47 3.49 11.22
CA VAL A 179 20.37 4.16 10.29
C VAL A 179 19.91 5.60 10.11
N ASP A 180 20.85 6.52 9.93
CA ASP A 180 20.55 7.92 9.62
C ASP A 180 19.83 8.08 8.27
N LYS A 181 18.98 9.10 8.18
CA LYS A 181 18.13 9.38 7.02
C LYS A 181 18.91 9.44 5.71
N GLU A 182 20.06 10.12 5.69
CA GLU A 182 20.83 10.32 4.46
C GLU A 182 21.26 8.99 3.84
N LYS A 183 21.58 7.97 4.64
CA LYS A 183 21.84 6.62 4.12
C LYS A 183 20.55 5.90 3.71
N VAL A 184 19.49 6.00 4.51
CA VAL A 184 18.18 5.37 4.23
C VAL A 184 17.64 5.81 2.87
N LEU A 185 17.81 7.08 2.50
CA LEU A 185 17.40 7.63 1.20
C LEU A 185 17.95 6.86 -0.01
N PHE A 186 19.10 6.20 0.13
CA PHE A 186 19.78 5.47 -0.95
C PHE A 186 19.78 3.95 -0.77
N PHE A 187 18.96 3.43 0.16
CA PHE A 187 18.84 1.98 0.34
C PHE A 187 18.38 1.26 -0.93
N THR A 188 18.94 0.08 -1.09
CA THR A 188 18.66 -0.91 -2.13
C THR A 188 18.15 -2.20 -1.48
N THR A 189 17.64 -3.12 -2.30
CA THR A 189 17.14 -4.41 -1.84
C THR A 189 18.17 -5.31 -1.16
N LYS A 190 19.47 -5.00 -1.32
CA LYS A 190 20.60 -5.78 -0.80
C LYS A 190 21.13 -5.26 0.54
N ASP A 191 20.78 -4.03 0.90
CA ASP A 191 21.25 -3.41 2.14
C ASP A 191 20.68 -4.12 3.36
N LYS A 192 21.44 -4.09 4.46
CA LYS A 192 21.07 -4.74 5.72
C LYS A 192 20.99 -3.73 6.85
N SER A 193 19.96 -3.83 7.65
CA SER A 193 19.78 -3.00 8.86
C SER A 193 18.93 -3.72 9.89
N ASN A 194 18.78 -3.12 11.06
CA ASN A 194 17.77 -3.53 12.04
C ASN A 194 16.50 -2.72 11.77
N TYR A 195 15.38 -3.44 11.66
CA TYR A 195 14.10 -2.86 11.30
C TYR A 195 13.06 -3.19 12.36
N SER A 196 12.19 -2.23 12.62
CA SER A 196 10.89 -2.41 13.24
C SER A 196 9.83 -1.80 12.33
N VAL A 197 8.98 -2.63 11.75
CA VAL A 197 7.94 -2.21 10.79
C VAL A 197 6.58 -2.56 11.36
N THR A 198 5.73 -1.56 11.57
CA THR A 198 4.30 -1.79 11.85
C THR A 198 3.52 -1.70 10.55
N VAL A 199 2.75 -2.74 10.24
CA VAL A 199 1.90 -2.85 9.05
C VAL A 199 0.45 -2.78 9.50
N GLN A 200 -0.24 -1.73 9.07
CA GLN A 200 -1.67 -1.52 9.30
C GLN A 200 -2.41 -1.54 7.98
N SER A 201 -3.41 -2.41 7.83
CA SER A 201 -4.18 -2.52 6.60
C SER A 201 -5.53 -3.20 6.84
N MET A 202 -6.42 -3.08 5.87
CA MET A 202 -7.70 -3.79 5.83
C MET A 202 -8.03 -4.20 4.41
N ASN A 203 -8.64 -5.36 4.24
CA ASN A 203 -9.21 -5.79 2.98
C ASN A 203 -10.68 -5.36 2.96
N VAL A 204 -11.02 -4.45 2.05
CA VAL A 204 -12.36 -3.88 1.94
C VAL A 204 -12.93 -4.22 0.57
N VAL A 205 -14.19 -4.60 0.53
CA VAL A 205 -14.90 -4.87 -0.72
C VAL A 205 -16.01 -3.87 -0.96
N GLU A 206 -16.23 -3.53 -2.23
CA GLU A 206 -17.38 -2.75 -2.70
C GLU A 206 -17.97 -3.43 -3.96
N PRO A 207 -19.29 -3.61 -4.07
CA PRO A 207 -19.91 -4.12 -5.30
C PRO A 207 -19.54 -3.31 -6.53
N LEU A 208 -19.23 -3.96 -7.65
CA LEU A 208 -18.92 -3.26 -8.89
C LEU A 208 -20.15 -2.52 -9.43
N THR A 209 -19.99 -1.22 -9.67
CA THR A 209 -21.01 -0.38 -10.28
C THR A 209 -20.53 0.08 -11.65
N SER A 210 -21.30 -0.24 -12.68
CA SER A 210 -21.09 0.21 -14.07
C SER A 210 -21.58 1.62 -14.30
#